data_AF-A0A822AEW9-F1
#
_entry.id   AF-A0A822AEW9-F1
#
_cell.length_a   1.000
_cell.length_b   1.000
_cell.length_c   1.000
_cell.angle_alpha   90.00
_cell.angle_beta   90.00
_cell.angle_gamma   90.00
#
_symmetry.space_group_name_H-M   'P 1'
#
loop_
_entity.id
_entity.type
_entity.pdbx_description
1 polymer ?
#
loop_
_entity_poly.entity_id
_entity_poly.type
_entity_poly.pdbx_seq_one_letter_code
_entity_poly.pdbx_strand_id
1 'polypeptide(L)'
;SGDQLTLEDVVSIARYYRKVQLTDNKNVKSRMNTSIDVISNAVDQRLPLYGVTTQFGRLATQTIEKHMCEELQSNLIAVFHMDTGPSLPLEVVRAAMVLRVNSHLIGASGIRRIWNEYMIIFLMNNVTPLVP
;
A
#
# COMPACT_ATOMS: atom_id res chain seq x y z
N SER A 1 -13.34 -5.58 -2.12
CA SER A 1 -13.95 -4.42 -1.44
C SER A 1 -13.26 -4.08 -0.12
N GLY A 2 -12.15 -4.76 0.23
CA GLY A 2 -11.62 -4.76 1.60
C GLY A 2 -12.23 -5.86 2.47
N ASP A 3 -13.19 -6.60 1.92
CA ASP A 3 -13.86 -7.71 2.59
C ASP A 3 -13.45 -9.04 1.96
N GLN A 4 -13.64 -10.11 2.73
CA GLN A 4 -13.44 -11.55 2.44
C GLN A 4 -12.97 -11.88 1.01
N LEU A 5 -11.64 -11.82 0.79
CA LEU A 5 -11.01 -12.50 -0.33
C LEU A 5 -10.75 -13.96 0.11
N THR A 6 -11.27 -14.92 -0.64
CA THR A 6 -10.98 -16.35 -0.38
C THR A 6 -9.63 -16.74 -0.93
N LEU A 7 -9.10 -17.90 -0.51
CA LEU A 7 -7.85 -18.43 -1.06
C LEU A 7 -8.01 -18.72 -2.56
N GLU A 8 -9.18 -19.24 -2.94
CA GLU A 8 -9.57 -19.52 -4.31
C GLU A 8 -9.59 -18.24 -5.15
N ASP A 9 -10.09 -17.12 -4.60
CA ASP A 9 -10.03 -15.83 -5.27
C ASP A 9 -8.57 -15.41 -5.53
N VAL A 10 -7.71 -15.46 -4.51
CA VAL A 10 -6.28 -15.11 -4.65
C VAL A 10 -5.64 -15.96 -5.75
N VAL A 11 -5.84 -17.28 -5.71
CA VAL A 11 -5.28 -18.22 -6.70
C VAL A 11 -5.82 -17.92 -8.10
N SER A 12 -7.12 -17.65 -8.24
CA SER A 12 -7.76 -17.30 -9.53
C SER A 12 -7.17 -16.04 -10.16
N ILE A 13 -6.83 -15.03 -9.35
CA ILE A 13 -6.29 -13.75 -9.81
C ILE A 13 -4.80 -13.90 -10.13
N ALA A 14 -4.06 -14.58 -9.25
CA ALA A 14 -2.62 -14.75 -9.33
C ALA A 14 -2.20 -15.64 -10.50
N ARG A 15 -2.78 -16.84 -10.62
CA ARG A 15 -2.37 -17.88 -11.59
C ARG A 15 -3.20 -17.89 -12.86
N TYR A 16 -4.48 -17.56 -12.75
CA TYR A 16 -5.44 -17.67 -13.87
C TYR A 16 -5.90 -16.32 -14.40
N TYR A 17 -5.22 -15.23 -13.99
CA TYR A 17 -5.44 -13.87 -14.53
C TYR A 17 -6.90 -13.41 -14.48
N ARG A 18 -7.66 -13.87 -13.47
CA ARG A 18 -9.04 -13.41 -13.28
C ARG A 18 -9.07 -11.89 -13.17
N LYS A 19 -9.94 -11.27 -13.96
CA LYS A 19 -10.14 -9.82 -13.94
C LYS A 19 -10.71 -9.36 -12.60
N VAL A 20 -10.23 -8.21 -12.13
CA VAL A 20 -10.66 -7.59 -10.88
C VAL A 20 -10.82 -6.09 -11.07
N GLN A 21 -11.66 -5.50 -10.22
CA GLN A 21 -11.87 -4.06 -10.17
C GLN A 21 -11.99 -3.61 -8.72
N LEU A 22 -11.65 -2.35 -8.44
CA LEU A 22 -11.97 -1.76 -7.15
C LEU A 22 -13.48 -1.58 -7.03
N THR A 23 -13.98 -1.70 -5.80
CA THR A 23 -15.38 -1.39 -5.52
C THR A 23 -15.64 0.11 -5.65
N ASP A 24 -16.83 0.46 -6.14
CA ASP A 24 -17.37 1.82 -6.13
C ASP A 24 -18.21 2.16 -4.90
N ASN A 25 -18.29 1.24 -3.93
CA ASN A 25 -19.01 1.44 -2.69
C ASN A 25 -18.52 2.71 -1.96
N LYS A 26 -19.45 3.64 -1.74
CA LYS A 26 -19.18 4.94 -1.10
C LYS A 26 -18.62 4.80 0.32
N ASN A 27 -19.05 3.78 1.08
CA ASN A 27 -18.56 3.56 2.44
C ASN A 27 -17.08 3.19 2.46
N VAL A 28 -16.62 2.41 1.47
CA VAL A 28 -15.22 2.05 1.30
C VAL A 28 -14.38 3.28 0.97
N LYS A 29 -14.86 4.11 0.02
CA LYS A 29 -14.19 5.37 -0.33
C LYS A 29 -14.12 6.31 0.89
N SER A 30 -15.20 6.42 1.65
CA SER A 30 -15.29 7.27 2.83
C SER A 30 -14.29 6.85 3.93
N ARG A 31 -14.25 5.57 4.33
CA ARG A 31 -13.30 5.12 5.36
C ARG A 31 -11.84 5.27 4.96
N MET A 32 -11.52 5.08 3.68
CA MET A 32 -10.17 5.35 3.17
C MET A 32 -9.80 6.83 3.30
N ASN A 33 -10.72 7.74 2.96
CA ASN A 33 -10.49 9.17 3.12
C ASN A 33 -10.32 9.55 4.60
N THR A 34 -11.18 9.03 5.49
CA THR A 34 -11.02 9.24 6.93
C THR A 34 -9.65 8.79 7.44
N SER A 35 -9.13 7.67 6.94
CA SER A 35 -7.78 7.20 7.29
C SER A 35 -6.67 8.14 6.80
N ILE A 36 -6.84 8.80 5.66
CA ILE A 36 -5.91 9.82 5.16
C ILE A 36 -5.98 11.05 6.05
N ASP A 37 -7.18 11.49 6.44
CA ASP A 37 -7.35 12.65 7.32
C ASP A 37 -6.65 12.47 8.67
N VAL A 38 -6.62 11.24 9.22
CA VAL A 38 -5.85 10.92 10.43
C VAL A 38 -4.36 11.19 10.24
N ILE A 39 -3.79 10.76 9.10
CA ILE A 39 -2.38 11.00 8.78
C ILE A 39 -2.11 12.49 8.58
N SER A 40 -2.94 13.17 7.79
CA SER A 40 -2.82 14.61 7.53
C SER A 40 -2.86 15.43 8.82
N ASN A 41 -3.82 15.13 9.70
CA ASN A 41 -3.94 15.80 11.00
C ASN A 41 -2.72 15.55 11.89
N ALA A 42 -2.18 14.33 11.92
CA ALA A 42 -0.98 14.02 12.69
C ALA A 42 0.24 14.82 12.18
N VAL A 43 0.39 14.94 10.87
CA VAL A 43 1.44 15.75 10.23
C VAL A 43 1.25 17.24 10.52
N ASP A 44 0.03 17.76 10.40
CA ASP A 44 -0.29 19.18 10.62
C ASP A 44 -0.05 19.60 12.08
N GLN A 45 -0.44 18.75 13.03
CA GLN A 45 -0.30 18.98 14.46
C GLN A 45 1.06 18.56 15.01
N ARG A 46 1.95 18.00 14.17
CA ARG A 46 3.26 17.45 14.57
C ARG A 46 3.15 16.40 15.68
N LEU A 47 2.08 15.60 15.68
CA LEU A 47 1.93 14.49 16.61
C LEU A 47 2.98 13.42 16.30
N PRO A 48 3.67 12.85 17.30
CA PRO A 48 4.65 11.80 17.06
C PRO A 48 3.95 10.53 16.55
N LEU A 49 4.23 10.17 15.29
CA LEU A 49 3.66 9.02 14.61
C LEU A 49 4.76 8.31 13.83
N TYR A 50 5.01 7.05 14.20
CA TYR A 50 6.10 6.24 13.67
C TYR A 50 6.07 6.15 12.14
N GLY A 51 7.20 6.49 11.50
CA GLY A 51 7.36 6.44 10.05
C GLY A 51 6.52 7.47 9.29
N VAL A 52 5.89 8.42 9.97
CA VAL A 52 5.13 9.53 9.38
C VAL A 52 5.74 10.87 9.79
N THR A 53 5.78 11.16 11.08
CA THR A 53 6.42 12.36 11.66
C THR A 53 7.65 12.00 12.50
N THR A 54 8.01 10.72 12.56
CA THR A 54 9.28 10.25 13.10
C THR A 54 9.96 9.32 12.09
N GLN A 55 11.26 9.11 12.27
CA GLN A 55 12.06 8.18 11.46
C GLN A 55 11.65 6.71 11.67
N PHE A 56 12.33 5.80 10.95
CA PHE A 56 12.10 4.36 11.03
C PHE A 56 13.10 3.64 11.95
N GLY A 57 12.71 2.47 12.47
CA GLY A 57 13.58 1.53 13.17
C GLY A 57 14.30 2.14 14.38
N ARG A 58 15.63 2.02 14.42
CA ARG A 58 16.47 2.55 15.52
C ARG A 58 16.29 4.05 15.74
N LEU A 59 15.94 4.79 14.69
CA LEU A 59 15.80 6.24 14.73
C LEU A 59 14.37 6.69 15.07
N ALA A 60 13.45 5.77 15.39
CA ALA A 60 12.03 6.04 15.65
C ALA A 60 11.72 7.18 16.63
N THR A 61 12.66 7.48 17.54
CA THR A 61 12.53 8.57 18.53
C THR A 61 12.86 9.96 17.97
N GLN A 62 13.40 10.04 16.75
CA GLN A 62 13.74 11.29 16.08
C GLN A 62 12.54 11.81 15.28
N THR A 63 12.10 13.02 15.60
CA THR A 63 11.01 13.71 14.92
C THR A 63 11.48 14.33 13.60
N ILE A 64 10.55 14.42 12.65
CA ILE A 64 10.77 14.98 11.31
C ILE A 64 9.91 16.22 11.14
N GLU A 65 10.50 17.28 10.59
CA GLU A 65 9.75 18.50 10.29
C GLU A 65 8.70 18.23 9.21
N LYS A 66 7.56 18.93 9.30
CA LYS A 66 6.41 18.74 8.40
C LYS A 66 6.80 18.77 6.92
N HIS A 67 7.63 19.71 6.50
CA HIS A 67 8.04 19.88 5.11
C HIS A 67 8.93 18.74 4.58
N MET A 68 9.53 17.95 5.48
CA MET A 68 10.35 16.78 5.14
C MET A 68 9.57 15.46 5.17
N CYS A 69 8.33 15.44 5.67
CA CYS A 69 7.56 14.21 5.82
C CYS A 69 7.26 13.53 4.47
N GLU A 70 7.10 14.29 3.38
CA GLU A 70 6.93 13.72 2.04
C GLU A 70 8.23 13.13 1.50
N GLU A 71 9.35 13.84 1.69
CA GLU A 71 10.67 13.38 1.30
C GLU A 71 11.05 12.09 2.05
N LEU A 72 10.70 12.00 3.34
CA LEU A 72 10.89 10.79 4.16
C LEU A 72 10.27 9.55 3.49
N GLN A 73 9.06 9.65 2.93
CA GLN A 73 8.40 8.51 2.28
C GLN A 73 9.07 8.14 0.95
N SER A 74 9.54 9.13 0.19
CA SER A 74 10.27 8.88 -1.07
C SER A 74 11.63 8.24 -0.80
N ASN A 75 12.34 8.72 0.22
CA ASN A 75 13.63 8.16 0.63
C ASN A 75 13.50 6.76 1.22
N LEU A 76 12.39 6.45 1.91
CA LEU A 76 12.12 5.10 2.41
C LEU A 76 12.18 4.07 1.28
N ILE A 77 11.53 4.36 0.14
CA ILE A 77 11.57 3.51 -1.05
C ILE A 77 13.03 3.35 -1.47
N ALA A 78 13.77 4.42 -1.70
CA ALA A 78 15.16 4.33 -2.18
C ALA A 78 16.08 3.49 -1.27
N VAL A 79 15.91 3.58 0.05
CA VAL A 79 16.78 2.91 1.02
C VAL A 79 16.38 1.46 1.27
N PHE A 80 15.09 1.10 1.19
CA PHE A 80 14.63 -0.25 1.56
C PHE A 80 14.52 -1.25 0.39
N HIS A 81 14.88 -0.87 -0.85
CA HIS A 81 15.06 -1.83 -1.95
C HIS A 81 16.45 -2.49 -1.86
N MET A 82 16.65 -3.31 -0.82
CA MET A 82 17.91 -4.04 -0.57
C MET A 82 17.77 -5.55 -0.79
N ASP A 83 16.65 -6.01 -1.36
CA ASP A 83 16.42 -7.42 -1.63
C ASP A 83 17.45 -7.96 -2.64
N THR A 84 17.92 -9.18 -2.41
CA THR A 84 18.91 -9.85 -3.26
C THR A 84 18.52 -11.30 -3.46
N GLY A 85 18.89 -11.85 -4.61
CA GLY A 85 18.57 -13.24 -4.95
C GLY A 85 17.77 -13.36 -6.23
N PRO A 86 17.29 -14.58 -6.53
CA PRO A 86 16.48 -14.85 -7.70
C PRO A 86 15.05 -14.32 -7.50
N SER A 87 14.51 -13.65 -8.53
CA SER A 87 13.15 -13.13 -8.49
C SER A 87 12.10 -14.20 -8.14
N LEU A 88 11.15 -13.81 -7.29
CA LEU A 88 9.98 -14.60 -6.95
C LEU A 88 9.14 -14.93 -8.20
N PRO A 89 8.43 -16.07 -8.21
CA PRO A 89 7.48 -16.40 -9.26
C PRO A 89 6.40 -15.32 -9.41
N LEU A 90 6.00 -15.03 -10.66
CA LEU A 90 5.08 -13.93 -10.95
C LEU A 90 3.73 -14.09 -10.23
N GLU A 91 3.23 -15.32 -10.10
CA GLU A 91 1.98 -15.58 -9.37
C GLU A 91 2.08 -15.21 -7.89
N VAL A 92 3.26 -15.33 -7.27
CA VAL A 92 3.49 -14.93 -5.88
C VAL A 92 3.42 -13.41 -5.76
N VAL A 93 4.08 -12.69 -6.67
CA VAL A 93 4.05 -11.22 -6.70
C VAL A 93 2.63 -10.71 -6.97
N ARG A 94 1.90 -11.31 -7.91
CA ARG A 94 0.50 -10.98 -8.20
C ARG A 94 -0.42 -11.24 -7.01
N ALA A 95 -0.20 -12.33 -6.27
CA ALA A 95 -0.91 -12.61 -5.03
C ALA A 95 -0.63 -11.53 -3.97
N ALA A 96 0.63 -11.13 -3.80
CA ALA A 96 0.99 -10.05 -2.88
C ALA A 96 0.32 -8.72 -3.26
N MET A 97 0.29 -8.37 -4.55
CA MET A 97 -0.38 -7.16 -5.04
C MET A 97 -1.88 -7.15 -4.73
N VAL A 98 -2.61 -8.23 -5.01
CA VAL A 98 -4.06 -8.27 -4.74
C VAL A 98 -4.36 -8.25 -3.23
N LEU A 99 -3.56 -8.96 -2.43
CA LEU A 99 -3.69 -8.94 -0.97
C LEU A 99 -3.42 -7.54 -0.41
N ARG A 100 -2.41 -6.84 -0.95
CA ARG A 100 -2.09 -5.47 -0.55
C ARG A 100 -3.19 -4.48 -0.92
N VAL A 101 -3.74 -4.58 -2.14
CA VAL A 101 -4.90 -3.78 -2.53
C VAL A 101 -6.07 -4.05 -1.60
N ASN A 102 -6.38 -5.32 -1.31
CA ASN A 102 -7.52 -5.64 -0.46
C ASN A 102 -7.33 -5.12 0.96
N SER A 103 -6.14 -5.21 1.55
CA SER A 103 -5.89 -4.69 2.90
C SER A 103 -6.02 -3.16 2.98
N HIS A 104 -5.58 -2.43 1.95
CA HIS A 104 -5.77 -0.97 1.90
C HIS A 104 -7.24 -0.55 1.91
N LEU A 105 -8.11 -1.33 1.27
CA LEU A 105 -9.54 -1.03 1.20
C LEU A 105 -10.26 -1.18 2.55
N ILE A 106 -9.62 -1.74 3.58
CA ILE A 106 -10.12 -1.72 4.96
C ILE A 106 -10.20 -0.27 5.47
N GLY A 107 -9.37 0.65 4.96
CA GLY A 107 -9.39 2.06 5.34
C GLY A 107 -8.71 2.32 6.69
N ALA A 108 -7.58 1.65 6.93
CA ALA A 108 -6.77 1.83 8.14
C ALA A 108 -5.27 1.97 7.81
N SER A 109 -4.94 2.39 6.59
CA SER A 109 -3.55 2.44 6.08
C SER A 109 -3.08 3.83 5.67
N GLY A 110 -3.94 4.86 5.73
CA GLY A 110 -3.56 6.23 5.38
C GLY A 110 -3.19 6.44 3.91
N ILE A 111 -3.53 5.50 3.03
CA ILE A 111 -3.11 5.51 1.63
C ILE A 111 -4.19 6.09 0.71
N ARG A 112 -3.77 6.94 -0.22
CA ARG A 112 -4.63 7.45 -1.30
C ARG A 112 -5.14 6.32 -2.20
N ARG A 113 -6.43 6.37 -2.54
CA ARG A 113 -7.09 5.36 -3.39
C ARG A 113 -6.40 5.18 -4.76
N ILE A 114 -5.88 6.25 -5.34
CA ILE A 114 -5.18 6.24 -6.64
C ILE A 114 -4.07 5.17 -6.73
N TRP A 115 -3.37 4.88 -5.63
CA TRP A 115 -2.33 3.84 -5.62
C TRP A 115 -2.90 2.43 -5.78
N ASN A 116 -4.09 2.17 -5.25
CA ASN A 116 -4.81 0.92 -5.50
C ASN A 116 -5.32 0.83 -6.93
N GLU A 117 -5.69 1.96 -7.53
CA GLU A 117 -6.12 2.03 -8.93
C GLU A 117 -4.94 1.65 -9.85
N TYR A 118 -3.74 2.17 -9.60
CA TYR A 118 -2.53 1.76 -10.32
C TYR A 118 -2.20 0.27 -10.14
N MET A 119 -2.27 -0.28 -8.91
CA MET A 119 -2.03 -1.71 -8.70
C MET A 119 -3.04 -2.59 -9.45
N ILE A 120 -4.31 -2.17 -9.53
CA ILE A 120 -5.33 -2.87 -10.33
C ILE A 120 -5.04 -2.75 -11.82
N ILE A 121 -4.65 -1.57 -12.31
CA ILE A 121 -4.21 -1.39 -13.71
C ILE A 121 -3.07 -2.35 -14.04
N PHE A 122 -2.08 -2.48 -13.16
CA PHE A 122 -0.96 -3.40 -13.36
C PHE A 122 -1.44 -4.85 -13.42
N LEU A 123 -2.28 -5.28 -12.47
CA LEU A 123 -2.85 -6.63 -12.45
C LEU A 123 -3.65 -6.95 -13.72
N MET A 124 -4.40 -5.99 -14.25
CA MET A 124 -5.25 -6.13 -15.46
C MET A 124 -4.46 -6.12 -16.77
N ASN A 125 -3.26 -5.52 -16.77
CA ASN A 125 -2.39 -5.47 -17.95
C ASN A 125 -1.22 -6.45 -17.85
N ASN A 126 -1.26 -7.40 -16.91
CA ASN A 126 -0.21 -8.39 -16.67
C ASN A 126 1.18 -7.79 -16.39
N VAL A 127 1.20 -6.55 -15.89
CA VAL A 127 2.44 -5.88 -15.45
C VAL A 127 2.72 -6.33 -14.02
N THR A 128 3.75 -7.16 -13.85
CA THR A 128 4.14 -7.70 -12.55
C THR A 128 5.56 -7.23 -12.23
N PRO A 129 5.78 -6.49 -11.14
CA PRO A 129 7.12 -6.08 -10.72
C PRO A 129 8.03 -7.29 -10.49
N LEU A 130 9.32 -7.13 -10.78
CA LEU A 130 10.31 -8.11 -10.33
C LEU A 130 10.62 -7.87 -8.87
N VAL A 131 10.47 -8.90 -8.05
CA VAL A 131 10.75 -8.89 -6.61
C VAL A 131 11.81 -9.96 -6.35
N PRO A 132 13.07 -9.58 -6.07
CA PRO A 132 14.16 -10.50 -5.73
C PRO A 132 13.90 -11.34 -4.48
#